data_AF-A0A0S7XJ22-F1
#
_entry.id   AF-A0A0S7XJ22-F1
#
_cell.length_a   1.000
_cell.length_b   1.000
_cell.length_c   1.000
_cell.angle_alpha   90.00
_cell.angle_beta   90.00
_cell.angle_gamma   90.00
#
_symmetry.space_group_name_H-M   'P 1'
#
loop_
_entity.id
_entity.type
_entity.pdbx_description
1 polymer ?
#
loop_
_entity_poly.entity_id
_entity_poly.type
_entity_poly.pdbx_seq_one_letter_code
_entity_poly.pdbx_strand_id
1 'polypeptide(L)'
;MFNILNFLERGVTLSLIFLMTFVIVIGTIDLFVNLGQEMIKPPIGLLSVENLLGIFGFFFTILIGLELLETIKTYFTKEQIHVEIVFLVAMIAIARKVILLEVSKLDPLVLVGIASIIIALTAGYFMVKKAHAEKISK
;
A
#
# COMPACT_ATOMS: atom_id res chain seq x y z
N MET A 1 -33.55 -8.69 7.06
CA MET A 1 -32.53 -7.67 7.37
C MET A 1 -31.13 -8.11 6.95
N PHE A 2 -30.66 -9.30 7.36
CA PHE A 2 -29.35 -9.85 6.96
C PHE A 2 -29.16 -10.05 5.44
N ASN A 3 -30.17 -10.49 4.68
CA ASN A 3 -30.01 -10.70 3.23
C ASN A 3 -29.83 -9.40 2.42
N ILE A 4 -30.36 -8.27 2.89
CA ILE A 4 -30.21 -6.97 2.21
C ILE A 4 -28.78 -6.46 2.41
N LEU A 5 -28.25 -6.64 3.62
CA LEU A 5 -26.88 -6.25 3.96
C LEU A 5 -25.87 -7.05 3.12
N ASN A 6 -26.04 -8.37 3.03
CA ASN A 6 -25.14 -9.24 2.26
C ASN A 6 -25.22 -8.95 0.75
N PHE A 7 -26.39 -8.58 0.22
CA PHE A 7 -26.55 -8.18 -1.17
C PHE A 7 -25.85 -6.84 -1.46
N LEU A 8 -26.02 -5.85 -0.59
CA LEU A 8 -25.36 -4.55 -0.69
C LEU A 8 -23.84 -4.70 -0.58
N GLU A 9 -23.37 -5.48 0.39
CA GLU A 9 -21.95 -5.77 0.61
C GLU A 9 -21.30 -6.44 -0.60
N ARG A 10 -21.95 -7.45 -1.21
CA ARG A 10 -21.49 -8.05 -2.46
C ARG A 10 -21.48 -7.06 -3.61
N GLY A 11 -22.50 -6.23 -3.74
CA GLY A 11 -22.59 -5.20 -4.78
C GLY A 11 -21.44 -4.17 -4.68
N VAL A 12 -21.19 -3.65 -3.47
CA VAL A 12 -20.09 -2.72 -3.19
C VAL A 12 -18.74 -3.39 -3.46
N THR A 13 -18.54 -4.62 -2.99
CA THR A 13 -17.27 -5.34 -3.18
C THR A 13 -16.98 -5.62 -4.64
N LEU A 14 -17.98 -6.05 -5.43
CA LEU A 14 -17.84 -6.24 -6.88
C LEU A 14 -17.51 -4.92 -7.60
N SER A 15 -18.18 -3.83 -7.22
CA SER A 15 -17.90 -2.49 -7.76
C SER A 15 -16.46 -2.07 -7.45
N LEU A 16 -16.00 -2.26 -6.22
CA LEU A 16 -14.62 -1.95 -5.81
C LEU A 16 -13.59 -2.78 -6.58
N ILE A 17 -13.82 -4.09 -6.74
CA ILE A 17 -12.93 -4.97 -7.53
C ILE A 17 -12.80 -4.45 -8.97
N PHE A 18 -13.92 -4.10 -9.59
CA PHE A 18 -13.94 -3.58 -10.96
C PHE A 18 -13.19 -2.24 -11.08
N LEU A 19 -13.52 -1.28 -10.22
CA LEU A 19 -12.89 0.05 -10.22
C LEU A 19 -11.39 -0.03 -9.94
N MET A 20 -10.97 -0.83 -8.96
CA MET A 20 -9.55 -1.03 -8.63
C MET A 20 -8.79 -1.66 -9.80
N THR A 21 -9.35 -2.67 -10.44
CA THR A 21 -8.73 -3.30 -11.62
C THR A 21 -8.53 -2.27 -12.73
N PHE A 22 -9.53 -1.42 -12.98
CA PHE A 22 -9.43 -0.36 -13.99
C PHE A 22 -8.35 0.68 -13.64
N VAL A 23 -8.30 1.14 -12.39
CA VAL A 23 -7.28 2.08 -11.91
C VAL A 23 -5.88 1.50 -12.03
N ILE A 24 -5.69 0.22 -11.71
CA ILE A 24 -4.40 -0.48 -11.84
C ILE A 24 -3.96 -0.53 -13.30
N VAL A 25 -4.86 -0.87 -14.23
CA VAL A 25 -4.55 -0.92 -15.66
C VAL A 25 -4.15 0.46 -16.18
N ILE A 26 -4.92 1.50 -15.86
CA ILE A 26 -4.60 2.88 -16.26
C ILE A 26 -3.26 3.31 -15.67
N GLY A 27 -3.04 3.10 -14.37
CA GLY A 27 -1.80 3.45 -13.70
C GLY A 27 -0.59 2.72 -14.30
N THR A 28 -0.78 1.48 -14.74
CA THR A 28 0.26 0.70 -15.44
C THR A 28 0.61 1.32 -16.79
N ILE A 29 -0.40 1.71 -17.57
CA ILE A 29 -0.17 2.41 -18.85
C ILE A 29 0.55 3.74 -18.60
N ASP A 30 0.10 4.52 -17.61
CA ASP A 30 0.71 5.79 -17.25
C ASP A 30 2.18 5.62 -16.84
N LEU A 31 2.51 4.59 -16.07
CA LEU A 31 3.90 4.24 -15.75
C LEU A 31 4.74 3.96 -17.00
N PHE A 32 4.22 3.18 -17.96
CA PHE A 32 4.94 2.92 -19.21
C PHE A 32 5.16 4.20 -20.04
N VAL A 33 4.16 5.08 -20.11
CA VAL A 33 4.26 6.36 -20.82
C VAL A 33 5.30 7.26 -20.15
N ASN A 34 5.24 7.44 -18.83
CA ASN A 34 6.17 8.28 -18.09
C ASN A 34 7.60 7.73 -18.18
N LEU A 35 7.79 6.41 -18.04
CA LEU A 35 9.10 5.78 -18.21
C LEU A 35 9.65 6.00 -19.62
N GLY A 36 8.82 5.79 -20.65
CA GLY A 36 9.23 6.00 -22.04
C GLY A 36 9.62 7.44 -22.33
N GLN A 37 8.86 8.40 -21.79
CA GLN A 37 9.17 9.84 -21.90
C GLN A 37 10.48 10.20 -21.20
N GLU A 38 10.73 9.64 -20.01
CA GLU A 38 11.98 9.89 -19.29
C GLU A 38 13.20 9.29 -20.00
N MET A 39 13.07 8.14 -20.67
CA MET A 39 14.18 7.52 -21.40
C MET A 39 14.64 8.32 -22.64
N ILE A 40 13.73 9.05 -23.28
CA ILE A 40 14.02 9.84 -24.49
C ILE A 40 14.47 11.28 -24.18
N LYS A 41 14.34 11.74 -22.93
CA LYS A 41 14.80 13.07 -22.52
C LYS A 41 16.35 13.14 -22.55
N PRO A 42 16.96 14.25 -22.98
CA PRO A 42 18.41 14.45 -22.89
C PRO A 42 18.84 14.61 -21.42
N PRO A 43 19.98 14.02 -20.96
CA PRO A 43 20.85 13.06 -21.64
C PRO A 43 20.18 11.69 -21.80
N ILE A 44 20.09 11.25 -23.06
CA ILE A 44 19.31 10.07 -23.44
C ILE A 44 19.82 8.82 -22.71
N GLY A 45 18.90 8.07 -22.11
CA GLY A 45 19.20 6.82 -21.41
C GLY A 45 19.75 6.97 -19.98
N LEU A 46 19.86 8.19 -19.45
CA LEU A 46 20.25 8.44 -18.06
C LEU A 46 19.07 9.02 -17.26
N LEU A 47 18.62 8.28 -16.26
CA LEU A 47 17.67 8.77 -15.27
C LEU A 47 18.41 9.46 -14.15
N SER A 48 18.00 10.69 -13.82
CA SER A 48 18.43 11.33 -12.58
C SER A 48 17.88 10.56 -11.37
N VAL A 49 18.54 10.69 -10.21
CA VAL A 49 18.07 10.05 -8.96
C VAL A 49 16.64 10.50 -8.64
N GLU A 50 16.32 11.78 -8.84
CA GLU A 50 14.98 12.35 -8.60
C GLU A 50 13.92 11.72 -9.52
N ASN A 51 14.23 11.54 -10.81
CA ASN A 51 13.31 10.89 -11.76
C ASN A 51 13.16 9.39 -11.47
N LEU A 52 14.23 8.71 -11.06
CA LEU A 52 14.20 7.31 -10.65
C LEU A 52 13.33 7.10 -9.41
N LEU A 53 13.46 7.96 -8.40
CA LEU A 53 12.60 7.94 -7.21
C LEU A 53 11.13 8.21 -7.58
N GLY A 54 10.87 9.11 -8.53
CA GLY A 54 9.54 9.34 -9.10
C GLY A 54 8.93 8.09 -9.74
N ILE A 55 9.71 7.39 -10.59
CA ILE A 55 9.29 6.13 -11.22
C ILE A 55 9.02 5.04 -10.18
N PHE A 56 9.88 4.90 -9.17
CA PHE A 56 9.61 3.99 -8.06
C PHE A 56 8.32 4.35 -7.33
N GLY A 57 8.00 5.64 -7.18
CA GLY A 57 6.72 6.11 -6.63
C GLY A 57 5.51 5.61 -7.43
N PHE A 58 5.55 5.67 -8.76
CA PHE A 58 4.51 5.11 -9.61
C PHE A 58 4.41 3.58 -9.49
N PHE A 59 5.55 2.89 -9.52
CA PHE A 59 5.61 1.43 -9.30
C PHE A 59 4.95 1.02 -7.98
N PHE A 60 5.30 1.73 -6.92
CA PHE A 60 4.77 1.53 -5.59
C PHE A 60 3.27 1.82 -5.50
N THR A 61 2.78 2.83 -6.23
CA THR A 61 1.34 3.12 -6.32
C THR A 61 0.57 1.96 -6.95
N ILE A 62 1.08 1.39 -8.04
CA ILE A 62 0.47 0.21 -8.68
C ILE A 62 0.48 -1.01 -7.75
N LEU A 63 1.61 -1.26 -7.09
CA LEU A 63 1.75 -2.39 -6.18
C LEU A 63 0.80 -2.28 -4.97
N ILE A 64 0.56 -1.06 -4.44
CA ILE A 64 -0.48 -0.83 -3.41
C ILE A 64 -1.87 -1.19 -3.98
N GLY A 65 -2.16 -0.76 -5.21
CA GLY A 65 -3.42 -1.07 -5.87
C GLY A 65 -3.66 -2.58 -5.98
N LEU A 66 -2.63 -3.33 -6.40
CA LEU A 66 -2.69 -4.79 -6.50
C LEU A 66 -2.92 -5.47 -5.15
N GLU A 67 -2.20 -5.02 -4.10
CA GLU A 67 -2.32 -5.54 -2.74
C GLU A 67 -3.71 -5.28 -2.13
N LEU A 68 -4.27 -4.09 -2.34
CA LEU A 68 -5.63 -3.75 -1.94
C LEU A 68 -6.67 -4.57 -2.73
N LEU A 69 -6.48 -4.76 -4.04
CA LEU A 69 -7.37 -5.59 -4.86
C LEU A 69 -7.39 -7.04 -4.35
N GLU A 70 -6.23 -7.60 -3.97
CA GLU A 70 -6.15 -8.93 -3.37
C GLU A 70 -6.84 -9.00 -1.99
N THR A 71 -6.69 -7.97 -1.17
CA THR A 71 -7.37 -7.85 0.13
C THR A 71 -8.89 -7.82 -0.04
N ILE A 72 -9.40 -7.02 -0.98
CA ILE A 72 -10.84 -6.92 -1.28
C ILE A 72 -11.38 -8.24 -1.86
N LYS A 73 -10.65 -8.90 -2.76
CA LYS A 73 -11.02 -10.23 -3.28
C LYS A 73 -11.05 -11.29 -2.18
N THR A 74 -10.12 -11.22 -1.24
CA THR A 74 -10.08 -12.11 -0.08
C THR A 74 -11.29 -11.87 0.81
N TYR A 75 -11.66 -10.62 1.07
CA TYR A 75 -12.90 -10.30 1.79
C TYR A 75 -14.15 -10.85 1.11
N PHE A 76 -14.23 -10.77 -0.22
CA PHE A 76 -15.33 -11.36 -1.01
C PHE A 76 -15.43 -12.89 -0.88
N THR A 77 -14.30 -13.57 -0.59
CA THR A 77 -14.19 -15.05 -0.68
C THR A 77 -14.04 -15.73 0.68
N LYS A 78 -13.46 -15.06 1.68
CA LYS A 78 -13.11 -15.60 3.00
C LYS A 78 -13.51 -14.58 4.08
N GLU A 79 -14.51 -14.92 4.89
CA GLU A 79 -15.08 -14.08 5.95
C GLU A 79 -14.14 -13.77 7.14
N GLN A 80 -12.85 -14.13 7.09
CA GLN A 80 -11.94 -13.98 8.24
C GLN A 80 -10.65 -13.26 7.86
N ILE A 81 -10.65 -11.93 8.06
CA ILE A 81 -9.44 -11.13 8.06
C ILE A 81 -8.74 -11.32 9.40
N HIS A 82 -7.49 -11.79 9.37
CA HIS A 82 -6.65 -11.85 10.55
C HIS A 82 -6.10 -10.45 10.82
N VAL A 83 -6.29 -9.93 12.04
CA VAL A 83 -5.87 -8.57 12.45
C VAL A 83 -4.36 -8.34 12.24
N GLU A 84 -3.56 -9.41 12.26
CA GLU A 84 -2.13 -9.39 11.97
C GLU A 84 -1.82 -8.87 10.56
N ILE A 85 -2.61 -9.27 9.56
CA ILE A 85 -2.42 -8.86 8.16
C ILE A 85 -2.61 -7.34 8.02
N VAL A 86 -3.57 -6.77 8.75
CA VAL A 86 -3.84 -5.32 8.72
C VAL A 86 -2.65 -4.52 9.24
N PHE A 87 -2.02 -4.97 10.35
CA PHE A 87 -0.80 -4.35 10.86
C PHE A 87 0.37 -4.49 9.88
N LEU A 88 0.50 -5.65 9.23
CA LEU A 88 1.55 -5.87 8.24
C LEU A 88 1.42 -4.92 7.04
N VAL A 89 0.20 -4.80 6.50
CA VAL A 89 -0.13 -3.88 5.39
C VAL A 89 0.14 -2.43 5.80
N ALA A 90 -0.22 -2.02 7.03
CA ALA A 90 0.07 -0.68 7.54
C ALA A 90 1.59 -0.40 7.64
N MET A 91 2.38 -1.35 8.16
CA MET A 91 3.84 -1.22 8.21
C MET A 91 4.47 -1.12 6.83
N ILE A 92 4.04 -1.97 5.88
CA ILE A 92 4.51 -1.95 4.48
C ILE A 92 4.16 -0.60 3.83
N ALA A 93 2.95 -0.08 4.06
CA ALA A 93 2.52 1.21 3.52
C ALA A 93 3.39 2.38 4.04
N ILE A 94 3.70 2.42 5.34
CA ILE A 94 4.56 3.46 5.91
C ILE A 94 6.00 3.31 5.42
N ALA A 95 6.56 2.10 5.43
CA ALA A 95 7.91 1.86 4.93
C ALA A 95 8.07 2.36 3.48
N ARG A 96 7.10 2.04 2.62
CA ARG A 96 7.06 2.49 1.23
C ARG A 96 6.96 4.01 1.10
N LYS A 97 6.20 4.67 1.98
CA LYS A 97 6.12 6.13 2.01
C LYS A 97 7.45 6.76 2.41
N VAL A 98 8.14 6.19 3.39
CA VAL A 98 9.43 6.71 3.89
C VAL A 98 10.55 6.55 2.87
N ILE A 99 10.60 5.43 2.13
CA ILE A 99 11.58 5.21 1.05
C ILE A 99 11.46 6.26 -0.06
N LEU A 100 10.26 6.77 -0.31
CA LEU A 100 9.98 7.77 -1.35
C LEU A 100 10.23 9.22 -0.91
N LEU A 101 10.51 9.47 0.38
CA LEU A 101 10.73 10.82 0.87
C LEU A 101 12.17 11.26 0.62
N GLU A 102 12.33 12.46 0.06
CA GLU A 102 13.62 13.13 0.01
C GLU A 102 13.95 13.73 1.38
N VAL A 103 14.68 12.96 2.18
CA VAL A 103 15.08 13.32 3.54
C VAL A 103 15.82 14.67 3.60
N SER A 104 16.56 15.01 2.54
CA SER A 104 17.34 16.25 2.43
C SER A 104 16.51 17.54 2.38
N LYS A 105 15.20 17.45 2.05
CA LYS A 105 14.28 18.61 1.98
C LYS A 105 13.34 18.69 3.19
N LEU A 106 13.43 17.76 4.14
CA LEU A 106 12.53 17.67 5.27
C LEU A 106 13.04 18.41 6.50
N ASP A 107 12.11 19.05 7.22
CA ASP A 107 12.37 19.61 8.54
C ASP A 107 12.75 18.45 9.51
N PRO A 108 13.80 18.60 10.33
CA PRO A 108 14.16 17.62 11.36
C PRO A 108 12.99 17.16 12.24
N LEU A 109 11.99 18.01 12.49
CA LEU A 109 10.81 17.63 13.27
C LEU A 109 9.94 16.59 12.56
N VAL A 110 9.86 16.65 11.22
CA VAL A 110 9.11 15.67 10.41
C VAL A 110 9.80 14.30 10.46
N LEU A 111 11.14 14.27 10.44
CA LEU A 111 11.93 13.05 10.61
C LEU A 111 11.65 12.36 11.96
N VAL A 112 11.57 13.13 13.05
CA VAL A 112 11.21 12.60 14.37
C VAL A 112 9.75 12.10 14.40
N GLY A 113 8.84 12.80 13.72
CA GLY A 113 7.46 12.36 13.52
C GLY A 113 7.39 11.00 12.82
N ILE A 114 8.14 10.80 11.74
CA ILE A 114 8.21 9.53 11.01
C ILE A 114 8.76 8.41 11.91
N ALA A 115 9.85 8.66 12.64
CA ALA A 115 10.44 7.69 13.56
C ALA A 115 9.44 7.26 14.66
N SER A 116 8.71 8.22 15.24
CA SER A 116 7.72 7.92 16.29
C SER A 116 6.55 7.08 15.77
N ILE A 117 6.07 7.32 14.55
CA ILE A 117 5.04 6.49 13.90
C ILE A 117 5.53 5.06 13.68
N ILE A 118 6.76 4.87 13.18
CA ILE A 118 7.35 3.53 12.97
C ILE A 118 7.45 2.76 14.28
N ILE A 119 7.87 3.42 15.36
CA ILE A 119 7.96 2.82 16.69
C ILE A 119 6.57 2.40 17.20
N ALA A 120 5.57 3.28 17.07
CA ALA A 120 4.21 3.01 17.51
C ALA A 120 3.59 1.80 16.79
N LEU A 121 3.77 1.70 15.47
CA LEU A 121 3.27 0.55 14.69
C LEU A 121 3.97 -0.75 15.06
N THR A 122 5.29 -0.71 15.24
CA THR A 122 6.09 -1.89 15.62
C THR A 122 5.69 -2.38 17.02
N ALA A 123 5.48 -1.47 17.97
CA ALA A 123 4.99 -1.79 19.30
C ALA A 123 3.57 -2.39 19.27
N GLY A 124 2.67 -1.81 18.46
CA GLY A 124 1.31 -2.33 18.27
C GLY A 124 1.31 -3.76 17.71
N TYR A 125 2.11 -4.03 16.67
CA TYR A 125 2.26 -5.38 16.11
C TYR A 125 2.79 -6.38 17.16
N PHE A 126 3.80 -5.99 17.94
CA PHE A 126 4.33 -6.83 19.02
C PHE A 126 3.27 -7.19 20.07
N MET A 127 2.47 -6.21 20.50
CA MET A 127 1.38 -6.43 21.46
C MET A 127 0.30 -7.36 20.92
N VAL A 128 -0.13 -7.17 19.67
CA VAL A 128 -1.13 -8.04 19.02
C VAL A 128 -0.63 -9.47 18.90
N LYS A 129 0.64 -9.65 18.49
CA LYS A 129 1.27 -10.96 18.39
C LYS A 129 1.38 -11.66 19.75
N LYS A 130 1.79 -10.93 20.79
CA LYS A 130 1.88 -11.46 22.16
C LYS A 130 0.51 -11.88 22.70
N ALA A 131 -0.52 -11.07 22.50
CA ALA A 131 -1.88 -11.38 22.94
C ALA A 131 -2.46 -12.62 22.22
N HIS A 132 -2.13 -12.82 20.94
CA HIS A 132 -2.51 -14.04 20.22
C HIS A 132 -1.74 -15.27 20.70
N ALA A 133 -0.45 -15.14 21.02
CA ALA A 133 0.36 -16.25 21.52
C ALA A 133 -0.13 -16.78 22.88
N GLU A 134 -0.58 -15.92 23.79
CA GLU A 134 -1.18 -16.32 25.07
C GLU A 134 -2.51 -17.08 24.91
N LYS A 135 -3.25 -16.82 23.84
CA LYS A 135 -4.54 -17.48 23.56
C LYS A 135 -4.41 -18.91 23.02
N ILE A 136 -3.24 -19.30 22.53
CA ILE A 136 -2.94 -20.66 22.04
C ILE A 136 -2.36 -21.55 23.16
N SER A 137 -1.87 -20.96 24.26
CA SER A 137 -1.29 -21.67 25.41
C SER A 137 -2.30 -22.02 26.52
N LYS A 138 -3.59 -21.74 26.33
CA LYS A 138 -4.71 -22.09 27.21
C LYS A 138 -5.72 -22.92 26.44
#